data_AF-A0A7X8HEJ8-F1
#
_entry.id   AF-A0A7X8HEJ8-F1
#
_cell.length_a   1.000
_cell.length_b   1.000
_cell.length_c   1.000
_cell.angle_alpha   90.00
_cell.angle_beta   90.00
_cell.angle_gamma   90.00
#
_symmetry.space_group_name_H-M   'P 1'
#
loop_
_entity.id
_entity.type
_entity.pdbx_description
1 polymer ?
#
loop_
_entity_poly.entity_id
_entity_poly.type
_entity_poly.pdbx_seq_one_letter_code
_entity_poly.pdbx_strand_id
1 'polypeptide(L)'
;MTFSDETWTRLTGLVAEAFRMDGSEHARLAGSRAARITGALPYLAGCRNPERTALAHLAAFVLACRGGSRKVFDHGPSDDAEILARLEPIARFPGGDPAVIRKGMALLGLLLLGGYERDRAKDAASGEYNPLNSGAWKAEEVRARLQAEAASAKVPELDAILTADEAVRGFWEG
;
A
#
# COMPACT_ATOMS: atom_id res chain seq x y z
N MET A 1 -3.37 -9.78 -20.08
CA MET A 1 -3.32 -10.63 -18.88
C MET A 1 -4.24 -10.02 -17.85
N THR A 2 -5.03 -10.83 -17.15
CA THR A 2 -5.92 -10.41 -16.06
C THR A 2 -5.30 -10.74 -14.72
N PHE A 3 -5.62 -9.99 -13.67
CA PHE A 3 -5.23 -10.36 -12.31
C PHE A 3 -6.15 -11.49 -11.82
N SER A 4 -5.57 -12.57 -11.30
CA SER A 4 -6.25 -13.76 -10.79
C SER A 4 -5.54 -14.28 -9.55
N ASP A 5 -6.15 -15.22 -8.81
CA ASP A 5 -5.47 -15.89 -7.70
C ASP A 5 -4.19 -16.62 -8.15
N GLU A 6 -4.20 -17.26 -9.31
CA GLU A 6 -3.01 -17.89 -9.88
C GLU A 6 -1.90 -16.87 -10.19
N THR A 7 -2.27 -15.72 -10.75
CA THR A 7 -1.33 -14.61 -10.96
C THR A 7 -0.77 -14.11 -9.63
N TRP A 8 -1.62 -13.98 -8.60
CA TRP A 8 -1.20 -13.56 -7.27
C TRP A 8 -0.21 -14.56 -6.65
N THR A 9 -0.56 -15.85 -6.61
CA THR A 9 0.31 -16.92 -6.11
C THR A 9 1.66 -16.95 -6.82
N ARG A 10 1.67 -16.75 -8.14
CA ARG A 10 2.91 -16.70 -8.92
C ARG A 10 3.75 -15.47 -8.56
N LEU A 11 3.15 -14.28 -8.46
CA LEU A 11 3.85 -13.06 -8.11
C LEU A 11 4.48 -13.14 -6.72
N THR A 12 3.72 -13.62 -5.72
CA THR A 12 4.26 -13.79 -4.35
C THR A 12 5.36 -14.84 -4.32
N GLY A 13 5.24 -15.92 -5.10
CA GLY A 13 6.28 -16.93 -5.25
C GLY A 13 7.58 -16.37 -5.83
N LEU A 14 7.49 -15.58 -6.92
CA LEU A 14 8.67 -14.93 -7.52
C LEU A 14 9.35 -13.96 -6.54
N VAL A 15 8.57 -13.18 -5.80
CA VAL A 15 9.09 -12.25 -4.79
C VAL A 15 9.73 -13.03 -3.64
N ALA A 16 9.07 -14.08 -3.15
CA ALA A 16 9.61 -14.92 -2.08
C ALA A 16 10.93 -15.57 -2.48
N GLU A 17 11.05 -16.08 -3.70
CA GLU A 17 12.29 -16.63 -4.24
C GLU A 17 13.38 -15.54 -4.34
N ALA A 18 13.09 -14.41 -4.99
CA ALA A 18 14.05 -13.34 -5.21
C ALA A 18 14.62 -12.75 -3.91
N PHE A 19 13.77 -12.64 -2.88
CA PHE A 19 14.15 -12.12 -1.57
C PHE A 19 14.58 -13.22 -0.58
N ARG A 20 14.59 -14.50 -0.98
CA ARG A 20 14.90 -15.64 -0.09
C ARG A 20 14.06 -15.62 1.19
N MET A 21 12.74 -15.48 1.02
CA MET A 21 11.80 -15.51 2.12
C MET A 21 11.68 -16.93 2.69
N ASP A 22 11.58 -17.03 4.01
CA ASP A 22 11.12 -18.28 4.62
C ASP A 22 9.60 -18.49 4.41
N GLY A 23 9.10 -19.66 4.81
CA GLY A 23 7.68 -19.99 4.65
C GLY A 23 6.73 -19.04 5.39
N SER A 24 7.17 -18.46 6.52
CA SER A 24 6.37 -17.52 7.31
C SER A 24 6.35 -16.13 6.69
N GLU A 25 7.47 -15.66 6.15
CA GLU A 25 7.58 -14.42 5.39
C GLU A 25 6.72 -14.49 4.12
N HIS A 26 6.81 -15.60 3.37
CA HIS A 26 5.97 -15.79 2.19
C HIS A 26 4.48 -15.85 2.53
N ALA A 27 4.09 -16.57 3.58
CA ALA A 27 2.69 -16.65 4.00
C ALA A 27 2.14 -15.27 4.42
N ARG A 28 2.93 -14.45 5.11
CA ARG A 28 2.54 -13.07 5.46
C ARG A 28 2.36 -12.21 4.21
N LEU A 29 3.30 -12.24 3.28
CA LEU A 29 3.18 -11.51 2.01
C LEU A 29 1.90 -11.94 1.25
N ALA A 30 1.67 -13.25 1.13
CA ALA A 30 0.52 -13.80 0.40
C ALA A 30 -0.83 -13.46 1.07
N GLY A 31 -0.85 -13.29 2.40
CA GLY A 31 -2.01 -12.88 3.17
C GLY A 31 -2.21 -11.37 3.28
N SER A 32 -1.22 -10.54 2.94
CA SER A 32 -1.32 -9.08 3.07
C SER A 32 -2.23 -8.48 2.01
N ARG A 33 -3.31 -7.83 2.45
CA ARG A 33 -4.22 -7.09 1.57
C ARG A 33 -3.54 -5.88 0.93
N ALA A 34 -2.63 -5.22 1.65
CA ALA A 34 -1.84 -4.11 1.11
C ALA A 34 -0.91 -4.58 -0.03
N ALA A 35 -0.20 -5.70 0.18
CA ALA A 35 0.62 -6.30 -0.86
C ALA A 35 -0.24 -6.74 -2.06
N ARG A 36 -1.41 -7.35 -1.80
CA ARG A 36 -2.31 -7.79 -2.85
C ARG A 36 -2.86 -6.64 -3.69
N ILE A 37 -3.26 -5.51 -3.09
CA ILE A 37 -3.61 -4.29 -3.86
C ILE A 37 -2.41 -3.82 -4.68
N THR A 38 -1.21 -3.76 -4.08
CA THR A 38 0.02 -3.31 -4.74
C THR A 38 0.33 -4.15 -5.99
N GLY A 39 0.16 -5.46 -5.91
CA GLY A 39 0.34 -6.38 -7.05
C GLY A 39 -0.81 -6.36 -8.06
N ALA A 40 -2.05 -6.15 -7.61
CA ALA A 40 -3.23 -6.14 -8.47
C ALA A 40 -3.35 -4.85 -9.31
N LEU A 41 -2.98 -3.71 -8.72
CA LEU A 41 -3.31 -2.40 -9.27
C LEU A 41 -2.77 -2.16 -10.69
N PRO A 42 -1.55 -2.57 -11.07
CA PRO A 42 -1.08 -2.41 -12.45
C PRO A 42 -1.91 -3.19 -13.48
N TYR A 43 -2.43 -4.36 -13.12
CA TYR A 43 -3.30 -5.16 -13.99
C TYR A 43 -4.67 -4.52 -14.11
N LEU A 44 -5.29 -4.17 -12.98
CA LEU A 44 -6.63 -3.59 -12.94
C LEU A 44 -6.68 -2.21 -13.62
N ALA A 45 -5.60 -1.44 -13.51
CA ALA A 45 -5.48 -0.17 -14.22
C ALA A 45 -5.18 -0.35 -15.72
N GLY A 46 -4.90 -1.55 -16.22
CA GLY A 46 -4.58 -1.75 -17.64
C GLY A 46 -3.25 -1.12 -18.06
N CYS A 47 -2.23 -1.15 -17.19
CA CYS A 47 -0.88 -0.67 -17.53
C CYS A 47 -0.30 -1.41 -18.75
N ARG A 48 0.61 -0.77 -19.48
CA ARG A 48 1.25 -1.33 -20.69
C ARG A 48 1.96 -2.67 -20.45
N ASN A 49 2.59 -2.84 -19.30
CA ASN A 49 3.28 -4.07 -18.89
C ASN A 49 2.93 -4.38 -17.43
N PRO A 50 1.70 -4.83 -17.15
CA PRO A 50 1.14 -4.85 -15.80
C PRO A 50 1.93 -5.77 -14.88
N GLU A 51 2.37 -6.93 -15.36
CA GLU A 51 3.19 -7.87 -14.59
C GLU A 51 4.53 -7.29 -14.15
N ARG A 52 5.26 -6.65 -15.08
CA ARG A 52 6.56 -6.05 -14.77
C ARG A 52 6.41 -4.95 -13.74
N THR A 53 5.37 -4.12 -13.89
CA THR A 53 5.07 -3.05 -12.94
C THR A 53 4.65 -3.62 -11.58
N ALA A 54 3.80 -4.65 -11.54
CA ALA A 54 3.36 -5.31 -10.32
C ALA A 54 4.54 -5.94 -9.56
N LEU A 55 5.41 -6.66 -10.25
CA LEU A 55 6.58 -7.27 -9.62
C LEU A 55 7.55 -6.22 -9.07
N ALA A 56 7.78 -5.13 -9.80
CA ALA A 56 8.60 -4.02 -9.31
C ALA A 56 7.99 -3.33 -8.08
N HIS A 57 6.67 -3.10 -8.08
CA HIS A 57 5.97 -2.51 -6.94
C HIS A 57 6.00 -3.43 -5.71
N LEU A 58 5.79 -4.75 -5.90
CA LEU A 58 5.88 -5.73 -4.82
C LEU A 58 7.30 -5.83 -4.25
N ALA A 59 8.33 -5.75 -5.09
CA ALA A 59 9.71 -5.72 -4.62
C ALA A 59 9.99 -4.48 -3.75
N ALA A 60 9.50 -3.30 -4.15
CA ALA A 60 9.58 -2.08 -3.36
C ALA A 60 8.78 -2.19 -2.05
N PHE A 61 7.57 -2.75 -2.09
CA PHE A 61 6.75 -3.03 -0.90
C PHE A 61 7.50 -3.89 0.11
N VAL A 62 8.08 -5.01 -0.34
CA VAL A 62 8.83 -5.93 0.53
C VAL A 62 10.05 -5.23 1.13
N LEU A 63 10.80 -4.48 0.32
CA LEU A 63 11.96 -3.75 0.79
C LEU A 63 11.57 -2.70 1.85
N ALA A 64 10.42 -2.06 1.70
CA ALA A 64 9.88 -1.10 2.66
C ALA A 64 9.38 -1.73 3.97
N CYS A 65 9.04 -3.03 3.95
CA CYS A 65 8.50 -3.72 5.12
C CYS A 65 9.53 -4.59 5.87
N ARG A 66 10.68 -4.89 5.26
CA ARG A 66 11.61 -5.91 5.78
C ARG A 66 12.82 -5.32 6.50
N GLY A 67 13.08 -5.83 7.71
CA GLY A 67 14.35 -5.63 8.42
C GLY A 67 14.76 -4.16 8.59
N GLY A 68 16.07 -3.90 8.45
CA GLY A 68 16.63 -2.57 8.65
C GLY A 68 16.29 -1.54 7.57
N SER A 69 15.89 -1.97 6.37
CA SER A 69 15.52 -1.05 5.28
C SER A 69 14.22 -0.32 5.55
N ARG A 70 13.33 -0.88 6.39
CA ARG A 70 12.06 -0.24 6.77
C ARG A 70 12.22 1.22 7.19
N LYS A 71 13.26 1.53 7.99
CA LYS A 71 13.53 2.91 8.46
C LYS A 71 13.77 3.92 7.34
N VAL A 72 14.24 3.47 6.18
CA VAL A 72 14.46 4.33 5.00
C VAL A 72 13.14 4.70 4.33
N PHE A 73 12.11 3.87 4.50
CA PHE A 73 10.77 4.05 3.95
C PHE A 73 9.76 4.50 5.00
N ASP A 74 10.16 4.71 6.25
CA ASP A 74 9.27 5.25 7.27
C ASP A 74 8.99 6.72 6.97
N HIS A 75 7.78 7.16 7.33
CA HIS A 75 7.31 8.51 7.05
C HIS A 75 8.23 9.54 7.69
N GLY A 76 8.72 10.48 6.91
CA GLY A 76 9.49 11.62 7.39
C GLY A 76 8.77 12.95 7.16
N PRO A 77 9.28 14.06 7.72
CA PRO A 77 8.73 15.39 7.46
C PRO A 77 8.67 15.77 5.98
N SER A 78 9.54 15.19 5.14
CA SER A 78 9.51 15.38 3.68
C SER A 78 8.24 14.85 3.01
N ASP A 79 7.53 13.92 3.66
CA ASP A 79 6.31 13.30 3.15
C ASP A 79 5.04 14.03 3.59
N ASP A 80 5.15 15.03 4.47
CA ASP A 80 3.98 15.69 5.08
C ASP A 80 3.12 16.45 4.08
N ALA A 81 3.73 16.99 3.02
CA ALA A 81 3.06 17.82 2.04
C ALA A 81 2.04 17.05 1.20
N GLU A 82 2.29 15.76 0.94
CA GLU A 82 1.46 14.93 0.07
C GLU A 82 1.12 13.61 0.75
N ILE A 83 -0.18 13.33 0.94
CA ILE A 83 -0.68 12.18 1.72
C ILE A 83 -0.09 10.84 1.25
N LEU A 84 0.18 10.73 -0.05
CA LEU A 84 0.67 9.50 -0.69
C LEU A 84 2.18 9.54 -0.99
N ALA A 85 2.93 10.55 -0.53
CA ALA A 85 4.36 10.71 -0.81
C ALA A 85 5.17 9.46 -0.45
N ARG A 86 4.93 8.90 0.74
CA ARG A 86 5.57 7.66 1.19
C ARG A 86 5.32 6.46 0.25
N LEU A 87 4.21 6.47 -0.51
CA LEU A 87 3.86 5.42 -1.47
C LEU A 87 4.40 5.68 -2.88
N GLU A 88 5.15 6.77 -3.10
CA GLU A 88 5.78 7.09 -4.40
C GLU A 88 6.54 5.91 -5.03
N PRO A 89 7.31 5.09 -4.28
CA PRO A 89 8.04 3.95 -4.85
C PRO A 89 7.15 2.91 -5.56
N ILE A 90 5.85 2.89 -5.25
CA ILE A 90 4.85 2.00 -5.87
C ILE A 90 3.77 2.79 -6.65
N ALA A 91 4.02 4.06 -6.97
CA ALA A 91 3.05 4.95 -7.59
C ALA A 91 3.20 5.12 -9.13
N ARG A 92 4.12 4.36 -9.77
CA ARG A 92 4.41 4.53 -11.21
C ARG A 92 3.65 3.53 -12.08
N PHE A 93 2.65 4.01 -12.81
CA PHE A 93 1.75 3.18 -13.63
C PHE A 93 1.77 3.55 -15.12
N PRO A 94 2.66 2.97 -15.95
CA PRO A 94 2.74 3.31 -17.38
C PRO A 94 1.46 2.99 -18.18
N GLY A 95 0.72 4.03 -18.56
CA GLY A 95 -0.46 3.96 -19.43
C GLY A 95 -1.76 3.53 -18.75
N GLY A 96 -1.76 3.26 -17.44
CA GLY A 96 -2.94 2.77 -16.73
C GLY A 96 -4.03 3.83 -16.52
N ASP A 97 -5.26 3.38 -16.26
CA ASP A 97 -6.42 4.20 -15.95
C ASP A 97 -6.21 5.00 -14.65
N PRO A 98 -6.14 6.34 -14.72
CA PRO A 98 -5.93 7.18 -13.55
C PRO A 98 -6.98 7.03 -12.45
N ALA A 99 -8.23 6.72 -12.80
CA ALA A 99 -9.31 6.57 -11.81
C ALA A 99 -9.13 5.28 -10.98
N VAL A 100 -8.76 4.18 -11.63
CA VAL A 100 -8.44 2.92 -10.96
C VAL A 100 -7.22 3.09 -10.05
N ILE A 101 -6.17 3.75 -10.56
CA ILE A 101 -4.94 4.04 -9.81
C ILE A 101 -5.24 4.86 -8.56
N ARG A 102 -5.98 5.98 -8.70
CA ARG A 102 -6.31 6.83 -7.54
C ARG A 102 -7.09 6.06 -6.48
N LYS A 103 -8.09 5.26 -6.87
CA LYS A 103 -8.81 4.39 -5.94
C LYS A 103 -7.87 3.44 -5.20
N GLY A 104 -7.02 2.70 -5.92
CA GLY A 104 -6.11 1.73 -5.31
C GLY A 104 -5.09 2.37 -4.36
N MET A 105 -4.50 3.50 -4.77
CA MET A 105 -3.57 4.26 -3.93
C MET A 105 -4.26 4.86 -2.70
N ALA A 106 -5.52 5.29 -2.84
CA ALA A 106 -6.30 5.80 -1.71
C ALA A 106 -6.61 4.70 -0.68
N LEU A 107 -6.93 3.48 -1.12
CA LEU A 107 -7.10 2.32 -0.22
C LEU A 107 -5.82 2.01 0.56
N LEU A 108 -4.66 2.05 -0.11
CA LEU A 108 -3.35 1.91 0.53
C LEU A 108 -3.07 3.05 1.53
N GLY A 109 -3.42 4.29 1.17
CA GLY A 109 -3.31 5.45 2.07
C GLY A 109 -4.20 5.34 3.31
N LEU A 110 -5.39 4.75 3.20
CA LEU A 110 -6.26 4.53 4.36
C LEU A 110 -5.63 3.53 5.35
N LEU A 111 -5.04 2.44 4.86
CA LEU A 111 -4.30 1.50 5.71
C LEU A 111 -3.08 2.17 6.36
N LEU A 112 -2.39 3.06 5.63
CA LEU A 112 -1.27 3.83 6.14
C LEU A 112 -1.69 4.72 7.31
N LEU A 113 -2.77 5.47 7.13
CA LEU A 113 -3.35 6.34 8.16
C LEU A 113 -3.75 5.53 9.40
N GLY A 114 -4.44 4.40 9.22
CA GLY A 114 -4.81 3.52 10.33
C GLY A 114 -3.60 2.99 11.11
N GLY A 115 -2.47 2.76 10.43
CA GLY A 115 -1.19 2.46 11.05
C GLY A 115 -0.69 3.60 11.95
N TYR A 116 -0.70 4.84 11.45
CA TYR A 116 -0.28 6.02 12.23
C TYR A 116 -1.18 6.26 13.45
N GLU A 117 -2.49 6.02 13.32
CA GLU A 117 -3.41 6.14 14.46
C GLU A 117 -3.16 5.07 15.52
N ARG A 118 -2.97 3.82 15.10
CA ARG A 118 -2.66 2.71 15.99
C ARG A 118 -1.36 2.94 16.76
N ASP A 119 -0.33 3.37 16.05
CA ASP A 119 1.04 3.48 16.60
C ASP A 119 1.28 4.82 17.31
N ARG A 120 0.32 5.75 17.26
CA ARG A 120 0.43 7.11 17.79
C ARG A 120 1.02 7.21 19.20
N ALA A 121 0.51 6.43 20.16
CA ALA A 121 0.97 6.48 21.54
C ALA A 121 2.38 5.88 21.70
N LYS A 122 2.67 4.82 20.96
CA LYS A 122 3.98 4.16 20.95
C LYS A 122 5.04 5.09 20.37
N ASP A 123 4.75 5.72 19.23
CA ASP A 123 5.69 6.60 18.53
C ASP A 123 6.00 7.85 19.37
N ALA A 124 5.01 8.40 20.06
CA ALA A 124 5.21 9.49 21.01
C ALA A 124 6.15 9.09 22.17
N ALA A 125 6.04 7.85 22.67
CA ALA A 125 6.86 7.36 23.76
C ALA A 125 8.30 7.03 23.33
N SER A 126 8.49 6.56 22.09
CA SER A 126 9.81 6.23 21.54
C SER A 126 10.54 7.41 20.88
N GLY A 127 9.84 8.52 20.62
CA GLY A 127 10.36 9.66 19.87
C GLY A 127 10.41 9.41 18.35
N GLU A 128 9.72 8.39 17.86
CA GLU A 128 9.59 8.09 16.44
C GLU A 128 8.64 9.09 15.77
N TYR A 129 8.95 9.48 14.53
CA TYR A 129 8.13 10.45 13.82
C TYR A 129 6.78 9.85 13.45
N ASN A 130 5.71 10.59 13.72
CA ASN A 130 4.36 10.26 13.31
C ASN A 130 3.63 11.55 12.89
N PRO A 131 3.09 11.62 11.66
CA PRO A 131 2.51 12.86 11.11
C PRO A 131 1.28 13.35 11.89
N LEU A 132 0.63 12.48 12.66
CA LEU A 132 -0.50 12.85 13.52
C LEU A 132 -0.04 13.43 14.87
N ASN A 133 1.12 12.99 15.38
CA ASN A 133 1.70 13.55 16.59
C ASN A 133 2.39 14.90 16.33
N SER A 134 3.01 15.06 15.17
CA SER A 134 3.62 16.34 14.76
C SER A 134 2.59 17.42 14.45
N GLY A 135 1.33 17.02 14.21
CA GLY A 135 0.26 17.92 13.78
C GLY A 135 0.34 18.30 12.30
N ALA A 136 1.27 17.73 11.54
CA ALA A 136 1.36 17.90 10.10
C ALA A 136 0.07 17.45 9.42
N TRP A 137 -0.52 16.34 9.90
CA TRP A 137 -1.77 15.80 9.41
C TRP A 137 -2.85 15.84 10.48
N LYS A 138 -4.08 16.15 10.05
CA LYS A 138 -5.29 15.94 10.85
C LYS A 138 -6.00 14.69 10.34
N ALA A 139 -6.10 13.67 11.20
CA ALA A 139 -6.58 12.34 10.82
C ALA A 139 -7.91 12.38 10.06
N GLU A 140 -8.91 13.11 10.58
CA GLU A 140 -10.23 13.20 9.94
C GLU A 140 -10.21 13.85 8.56
N GLU A 141 -9.39 14.90 8.36
CA GLU A 141 -9.27 15.57 7.06
C GLU A 141 -8.57 14.66 6.03
N VAL A 142 -7.50 13.97 6.45
CA VAL A 142 -6.78 13.01 5.60
C VAL A 142 -7.68 11.83 5.25
N ARG A 143 -8.40 11.28 6.23
CA ARG A 143 -9.34 10.17 6.04
C ARG A 143 -10.43 10.54 5.05
N ALA A 144 -11.09 11.69 5.23
CA ALA A 144 -12.17 12.13 4.35
C ALA A 144 -11.69 12.28 2.90
N ARG A 145 -10.50 12.86 2.68
CA ARG A 145 -9.89 12.97 1.34
C ARG A 145 -9.65 11.59 0.71
N LEU A 146 -9.04 10.67 1.45
CA LEU A 146 -8.76 9.33 0.95
C LEU A 146 -10.03 8.51 0.69
N GLN A 147 -11.05 8.63 1.55
CA GLN A 147 -12.34 7.99 1.32
C GLN A 147 -13.03 8.52 0.06
N ALA A 148 -13.00 9.84 -0.17
CA ALA A 148 -13.55 10.43 -1.38
C ALA A 148 -12.86 9.90 -2.66
N GLU A 149 -11.52 9.79 -2.64
CA GLU A 149 -10.76 9.21 -3.76
C GLU A 149 -11.06 7.72 -3.94
N ALA A 150 -11.14 6.93 -2.86
CA ALA A 150 -11.46 5.50 -2.91
C ALA A 150 -12.88 5.23 -3.43
N ALA A 151 -13.80 6.18 -3.23
CA ALA A 151 -15.18 6.13 -3.73
C ALA A 151 -15.33 6.67 -5.17
N SER A 152 -14.31 7.34 -5.71
CA SER A 152 -14.38 8.02 -7.02
C SER A 152 -14.54 7.08 -8.22
N ALA A 153 -14.20 5.79 -8.06
CA ALA A 153 -14.31 4.77 -9.10
C ALA A 153 -14.97 3.49 -8.56
N LYS A 154 -15.76 2.84 -9.42
CA LYS A 154 -16.33 1.51 -9.14
C LYS A 154 -15.45 0.46 -9.79
N VAL A 155 -14.63 -0.20 -8.96
CA VAL A 155 -13.71 -1.26 -9.39
C VAL A 155 -13.94 -2.47 -8.48
N PRO A 156 -14.93 -3.32 -8.79
CA PRO A 156 -15.33 -4.42 -7.92
C PRO A 156 -14.19 -5.35 -7.54
N GLU A 157 -13.20 -5.52 -8.42
CA GLU A 157 -12.01 -6.34 -8.19
C GLU A 157 -11.11 -5.78 -7.09
N LEU A 158 -11.01 -4.45 -6.94
CA LEU A 158 -10.31 -3.82 -5.81
C LEU A 158 -11.15 -3.95 -4.54
N ASP A 159 -12.46 -3.71 -4.63
CA ASP A 159 -13.37 -3.80 -3.48
C ASP A 159 -13.46 -5.23 -2.92
N ALA A 160 -13.26 -6.25 -3.77
CA ALA A 160 -13.16 -7.65 -3.34
C ALA A 160 -11.87 -7.97 -2.57
N ILE A 161 -10.81 -7.17 -2.72
CA ILE A 161 -9.57 -7.30 -1.94
C ILE A 161 -9.69 -6.52 -0.63
N LEU A 162 -10.16 -5.27 -0.72
CA LEU A 162 -10.30 -4.38 0.42
C LEU A 162 -11.29 -3.25 0.07
N THR A 163 -12.40 -3.19 0.79
CA THR A 163 -13.34 -2.07 0.70
C THR A 163 -12.81 -0.84 1.44
N ALA A 164 -13.31 0.36 1.11
CA ALA A 164 -12.96 1.58 1.83
C ALA A 164 -13.30 1.49 3.33
N ASP A 165 -14.44 0.88 3.69
CA ASP A 165 -14.86 0.71 5.09
C ASP A 165 -13.96 -0.26 5.85
N GLU A 166 -13.44 -1.30 5.20
CA GLU A 166 -12.43 -2.17 5.79
C GLU A 166 -11.09 -1.46 5.90
N ALA A 167 -10.69 -0.68 4.89
CA ALA A 167 -9.42 0.04 4.90
C ALA A 167 -9.35 1.07 6.05
N VAL A 168 -10.47 1.76 6.34
CA VAL A 168 -10.60 2.70 7.46
C VAL A 168 -10.41 2.03 8.83
N ARG A 169 -10.83 0.77 8.95
CA ARG A 169 -10.74 -0.02 10.20
C ARG A 169 -9.45 -0.84 10.30
N GLY A 170 -8.75 -1.00 9.17
CA GLY A 170 -7.51 -1.72 9.06
C GLY A 170 -6.28 -0.84 9.29
N PHE A 171 -5.13 -1.46 9.23
CA PHE A 171 -3.84 -0.78 9.24
C PHE A 171 -2.88 -1.49 8.30
N TRP A 172 -1.77 -0.82 7.98
CA TRP A 172 -0.73 -1.37 7.13
C TRP A 172 -0.08 -2.62 7.76
N GLU A 173 -0.29 -3.78 7.13
CA GLU A 173 0.38 -5.04 7.44
C GLU A 173 1.38 -5.36 6.33
N GLY A 174 2.66 -5.18 6.67
CA GLY A 174 3.81 -5.56 5.85
C GLY A 174 4.24 -7.00 6.05
#